data_AF-Q7UHQ0-F1
#
_entry.id   AF-Q7UHQ0-F1
#
_cell.length_a   1.000
_cell.length_b   1.000
_cell.length_c   1.000
_cell.angle_alpha   90.00
_cell.angle_beta   90.00
_cell.angle_gamma   90.00
#
_symmetry.space_group_name_H-M   'P 1'
#
loop_
_entity.id
_entity.type
_entity.pdbx_description
1 polymer ?
#
loop_
_entity_poly.entity_id
_entity_poly.type
_entity_poly.pdbx_seq_one_letter_code
_entity_poly.pdbx_strand_id
1 'polypeptide(L)'
;MRKQKSSFGAIKILLALLLVVMVLGGGVIASLWASGVPMERLAFWSVEETRPDSISLPMNWQTIPAYSKVTRSDLVDPRTGGIHGIEIPLTSLGGMNATIVDGNGELIEKRIQLAQRTDDAIVLQLKDGSVVTSRQLVKVGGAFTQATDIIGRVVKSDKSSGFAFAEANFFERGTPAGLAGATPPGMRAMTLEAAQLAGVHRISMGEQIDLVANIPLQKLSRFEFSTGSQLPGAELIADSGRSNRDQDKETTARLVARQAVVLTPVIKRVSTETSASLSQGKRLLSVPVEEVVLAVAAEDVSAVTSALELGATVNVLVRSGRPDTDEPSNNVPEGMVAVPIPGQTLLAYQTIRPTSFEDPATAYVRTIQVPAETASQSNWITDLSKLVGRIPRHDLPATVPIQEGDLMPVGTMAGLSGATPPGRVLFFLDTEGLIGGDAFEFGQHLDLVASRTADEPRGGSRGGFANVTLTDAQRTSVEPIADDVIVMMPTRSPGNPTAGKSKDTKDSPSAKLIVAVRPEQVAHLEYAVAVGSNLRATVRSGRVDSTDLVSERQPAGRVAAMRFDPLADTKQTDIYVGGSSQSQLFRGQE
;
A
#
# COMPACT_ATOMS: atom_id res chain seq x y z
N MET A 1 -53.59 -93.07 16.27
CA MET A 1 -54.61 -92.73 15.24
C MET A 1 -54.71 -91.22 15.09
N ARG A 2 -54.16 -90.65 14.00
CA ARG A 2 -54.20 -89.20 13.71
C ARG A 2 -55.48 -88.89 12.94
N LYS A 3 -56.37 -88.05 13.50
CA LYS A 3 -57.59 -87.56 12.84
C LYS A 3 -57.20 -86.55 11.75
N GLN A 4 -57.35 -86.97 10.49
CA GLN A 4 -57.23 -86.14 9.30
C GLN A 4 -58.42 -85.16 9.27
N LYS A 5 -58.18 -83.88 9.59
CA LYS A 5 -59.20 -82.84 9.46
C LYS A 5 -59.36 -82.50 7.97
N SER A 6 -60.57 -82.72 7.47
CA SER A 6 -60.99 -82.46 6.09
C SER A 6 -60.78 -80.98 5.71
N SER A 7 -59.99 -80.74 4.66
CA SER A 7 -59.71 -79.42 4.06
C SER A 7 -60.88 -78.83 3.27
N PHE A 8 -62.00 -79.56 3.15
CA PHE A 8 -63.15 -79.12 2.33
C PHE A 8 -64.01 -78.02 2.98
N GLY A 9 -63.95 -77.85 4.30
CA GLY A 9 -64.72 -76.80 4.99
C GLY A 9 -64.20 -75.39 4.72
N ALA A 10 -62.87 -75.22 4.72
CA ALA A 10 -62.24 -73.92 4.50
C ALA A 10 -62.46 -73.39 3.08
N ILE A 11 -62.45 -74.28 2.07
CA ILE A 11 -62.68 -73.91 0.67
C ILE A 11 -64.12 -73.40 0.46
N LYS A 12 -65.12 -74.04 1.09
CA LYS A 12 -66.52 -73.60 0.98
C LYS A 12 -66.75 -72.23 1.63
N ILE A 13 -66.12 -71.97 2.78
CA ILE A 13 -66.21 -70.67 3.46
C ILE A 13 -65.54 -69.58 2.62
N LEU A 14 -64.37 -69.87 2.04
CA LEU A 14 -63.66 -68.91 1.20
C LEU A 14 -64.42 -68.61 -0.10
N LEU A 15 -65.05 -69.63 -0.71
CA LEU A 15 -65.87 -69.43 -1.92
C LEU A 15 -67.16 -68.65 -1.62
N ALA A 16 -67.81 -68.91 -0.48
CA ALA A 16 -68.98 -68.16 -0.05
C ALA A 16 -68.64 -66.69 0.26
N LEU A 17 -67.49 -66.44 0.90
CA LEU A 17 -67.04 -65.09 1.21
C LEU A 17 -66.66 -64.31 -0.06
N LEU A 18 -66.03 -64.97 -1.03
CA LEU A 18 -65.71 -64.37 -2.33
C LEU A 18 -66.97 -64.01 -3.13
N LEU A 19 -68.00 -64.85 -3.05
CA LEU A 19 -69.30 -64.58 -3.70
C LEU A 19 -70.03 -63.41 -3.04
N VAL A 20 -69.99 -63.30 -1.70
CA VAL A 20 -70.55 -62.14 -0.97
C VAL A 20 -69.80 -60.85 -1.32
N VAL A 21 -68.46 -60.88 -1.43
CA VAL A 21 -67.66 -59.72 -1.83
C VAL A 21 -67.97 -59.31 -3.27
N MET A 22 -68.18 -60.26 -4.19
CA MET A 22 -68.60 -59.94 -5.56
C MET A 22 -70.00 -59.32 -5.63
N VAL A 23 -70.96 -59.82 -4.86
CA VAL A 23 -72.34 -59.29 -4.87
C VAL A 23 -72.38 -57.89 -4.24
N LEU A 24 -71.67 -57.68 -3.13
CA LEU A 24 -71.56 -56.36 -2.50
C LEU A 24 -70.76 -55.38 -3.38
N GLY A 25 -69.65 -55.82 -3.96
CA GLY A 25 -68.83 -55.00 -4.87
C GLY A 25 -69.59 -54.61 -6.15
N GLY A 26 -70.30 -55.56 -6.75
CA GLY A 26 -71.13 -55.30 -7.93
C GLY A 26 -72.30 -54.36 -7.64
N GLY A 27 -72.93 -54.48 -6.47
CA GLY A 27 -74.03 -53.60 -6.04
C GLY A 27 -73.58 -52.15 -5.80
N VAL A 28 -72.37 -51.95 -5.28
CA VAL A 28 -71.79 -50.60 -5.09
C VAL A 28 -71.42 -49.96 -6.43
N ILE A 29 -70.86 -50.74 -7.37
CA ILE A 29 -70.51 -50.24 -8.70
C ILE A 29 -71.78 -49.87 -9.50
N ALA A 30 -72.81 -50.71 -9.45
CA ALA A 30 -74.07 -50.45 -10.15
C ALA A 30 -74.83 -49.23 -9.59
N SER A 31 -74.80 -49.03 -8.27
CA SER A 31 -75.44 -47.87 -7.64
C SER A 31 -74.68 -46.57 -7.92
N LEU A 32 -73.34 -46.60 -7.99
CA LEU A 32 -72.54 -45.45 -8.41
C LEU A 32 -72.78 -45.08 -9.88
N TRP A 33 -72.87 -46.06 -10.79
CA TRP A 33 -73.21 -45.81 -12.20
C TRP A 33 -74.62 -45.22 -12.35
N ALA A 34 -75.61 -45.76 -11.63
CA ALA A 34 -76.98 -45.24 -11.65
C ALA A 34 -77.11 -43.81 -11.08
N SER A 35 -76.20 -43.42 -10.17
CA SER A 35 -76.15 -42.06 -9.61
C SER A 35 -75.43 -41.04 -10.51
N GLY A 36 -75.03 -41.43 -11.73
CA GLY A 36 -74.38 -40.53 -12.68
C GLY A 36 -72.92 -40.22 -12.36
N VAL A 37 -72.28 -41.01 -11.50
CA VAL A 37 -70.84 -40.88 -11.24
C VAL A 37 -70.11 -41.43 -12.47
N PRO A 38 -69.28 -40.61 -13.15
CA PRO A 38 -68.51 -41.07 -14.30
C PRO A 38 -67.56 -42.17 -13.85
N MET A 39 -67.74 -43.38 -14.40
CA MET A 39 -66.96 -44.59 -14.06
C MET A 39 -65.45 -44.41 -14.28
N GLU A 40 -65.07 -43.40 -15.06
CA GLU A 40 -63.70 -42.93 -15.30
C GLU A 40 -62.97 -42.53 -14.00
N ARG A 41 -63.70 -42.02 -12.99
CA ARG A 41 -63.12 -41.62 -11.69
C ARG A 41 -63.02 -42.75 -10.67
N LEU A 42 -63.70 -43.87 -10.91
CA LEU A 42 -63.69 -45.05 -10.03
C LEU A 42 -62.66 -46.09 -10.47
N ALA A 43 -62.03 -45.90 -11.63
CA ALA A 43 -60.87 -46.67 -12.03
C ALA A 43 -59.66 -46.28 -11.17
N PHE A 44 -59.43 -47.00 -10.08
CA PHE A 44 -58.19 -47.01 -9.30
C PHE A 44 -56.98 -47.58 -10.08
N TRP A 45 -57.14 -47.83 -11.38
CA TRP A 45 -56.08 -48.20 -12.31
C TRP A 45 -55.60 -46.93 -12.99
N SER A 46 -54.52 -46.37 -12.45
CA SER A 46 -53.63 -45.38 -13.08
C SER A 46 -54.33 -44.45 -14.09
N VAL A 47 -55.09 -43.47 -13.59
CA VAL A 47 -55.24 -42.23 -14.35
C VAL A 47 -53.84 -41.63 -14.39
N GLU A 48 -53.13 -41.92 -15.47
CA GLU A 48 -51.86 -41.27 -15.79
C GLU A 48 -52.18 -39.78 -15.87
N GLU A 49 -51.86 -39.02 -14.81
CA GLU A 49 -51.94 -37.57 -14.85
C GLU A 49 -51.13 -37.13 -16.06
N THR A 50 -51.82 -36.63 -17.09
CA THR A 50 -51.22 -36.08 -18.30
C THR A 50 -50.44 -34.84 -17.90
N ARG A 51 -49.19 -35.06 -17.47
CA ARG A 51 -48.26 -33.98 -17.16
C ARG A 51 -48.08 -33.17 -18.43
N PRO A 52 -48.27 -31.84 -18.38
CA PRO A 52 -48.02 -31.00 -19.53
C PRO A 52 -46.58 -31.18 -19.98
N ASP A 53 -46.35 -31.21 -21.28
CA ASP A 53 -44.98 -31.32 -21.81
C ASP A 53 -44.12 -30.19 -21.25
N SER A 54 -43.03 -30.56 -20.61
CA SER A 54 -42.14 -29.66 -19.89
C SER A 54 -40.67 -29.99 -20.15
N ILE A 55 -39.82 -28.99 -19.89
CA ILE A 55 -38.37 -29.16 -19.77
C ILE A 55 -37.98 -29.02 -18.30
N SER A 56 -37.20 -29.99 -17.79
CA SER A 56 -36.69 -29.95 -16.43
C SER A 56 -35.37 -29.18 -16.38
N LEU A 57 -35.30 -28.13 -15.55
CA LEU A 57 -34.05 -27.45 -15.22
C LEU A 57 -33.49 -27.99 -13.90
N PRO A 58 -32.24 -28.46 -13.85
CA PRO A 58 -31.62 -28.93 -12.62
C PRO A 58 -31.58 -27.86 -11.53
N MET A 59 -31.93 -28.25 -10.31
CA MET A 59 -31.89 -27.41 -9.11
C MET A 59 -31.14 -28.11 -8.00
N ASN A 60 -30.63 -27.31 -7.06
CA ASN A 60 -30.04 -27.85 -5.85
C ASN A 60 -31.12 -28.30 -4.87
N TRP A 61 -30.96 -29.51 -4.33
CA TRP A 61 -31.80 -30.05 -3.28
C TRP A 61 -31.47 -29.45 -1.91
N GLN A 62 -30.18 -29.20 -1.65
CA GLN A 62 -29.69 -28.61 -0.41
C GLN A 62 -29.05 -27.25 -0.66
N THR A 63 -28.96 -26.44 0.40
CA THR A 63 -28.20 -25.18 0.34
C THR A 63 -26.73 -25.48 0.06
N ILE A 64 -26.18 -24.87 -0.98
CA ILE A 64 -24.78 -25.01 -1.35
C ILE A 64 -24.03 -23.79 -0.80
N PRO A 65 -23.03 -23.97 0.09
CA PRO A 65 -22.29 -22.84 0.64
C PRO A 65 -21.42 -22.18 -0.43
N ALA A 66 -21.15 -20.89 -0.27
CA ALA A 66 -20.25 -20.13 -1.12
C ALA A 66 -18.88 -20.83 -1.24
N TYR A 67 -18.26 -20.71 -2.41
CA TYR A 67 -16.93 -21.25 -2.70
C TYR A 67 -16.82 -22.78 -2.69
N SER A 68 -17.94 -23.49 -2.56
CA SER A 68 -17.97 -24.94 -2.65
C SER A 68 -18.16 -25.41 -4.10
N LYS A 69 -17.62 -26.58 -4.39
CA LYS A 69 -17.76 -27.26 -5.67
C LYS A 69 -19.08 -28.01 -5.68
N VAL A 70 -19.91 -27.78 -6.69
CA VAL A 70 -21.18 -28.49 -6.84
C VAL A 70 -20.90 -29.96 -7.14
N THR A 71 -21.49 -30.82 -6.33
CA THR A 71 -21.41 -32.27 -6.44
C THR A 71 -22.73 -32.84 -6.94
N ARG A 72 -22.71 -34.11 -7.37
CA ARG A 72 -23.93 -34.81 -7.78
C ARG A 72 -24.92 -34.95 -6.61
N SER A 73 -24.43 -35.13 -5.38
CA SER A 73 -25.27 -35.22 -4.18
C SER A 73 -26.06 -33.94 -3.90
N ASP A 74 -25.56 -32.77 -4.32
CA ASP A 74 -26.26 -31.50 -4.11
C ASP A 74 -27.49 -31.33 -5.01
N LEU A 75 -27.53 -32.09 -6.12
CA LEU A 75 -28.60 -32.04 -7.12
C LEU A 75 -29.58 -33.21 -7.00
N VAL A 76 -29.18 -34.31 -6.34
CA VAL A 76 -30.00 -35.52 -6.26
C VAL A 76 -30.98 -35.41 -5.10
N ASP A 77 -32.26 -35.63 -5.39
CA ASP A 77 -33.28 -35.79 -4.34
C ASP A 77 -33.14 -37.18 -3.71
N PRO A 78 -32.89 -37.29 -2.40
CA PRO A 78 -32.69 -38.56 -1.72
C PRO A 78 -33.93 -39.46 -1.73
N ARG A 79 -35.13 -38.91 -2.00
CA ARG A 79 -36.38 -39.69 -2.05
C ARG A 79 -36.58 -40.38 -3.39
N THR A 80 -36.24 -39.70 -4.48
CA THR A 80 -36.48 -40.19 -5.84
C THR A 80 -35.22 -40.77 -6.49
N GLY A 81 -34.03 -40.44 -5.98
CA GLY A 81 -32.74 -40.80 -6.58
C GLY A 81 -32.45 -40.08 -7.89
N GLY A 82 -33.39 -39.26 -8.37
CA GLY A 82 -33.28 -38.45 -9.58
C GLY A 82 -32.67 -37.07 -9.30
N ILE A 83 -32.27 -36.40 -10.37
CA ILE A 83 -31.84 -34.99 -10.29
C ILE A 83 -33.10 -34.15 -10.05
N HIS A 84 -33.10 -33.41 -8.94
CA HIS A 84 -34.17 -32.49 -8.63
C HIS A 84 -34.20 -31.35 -9.65
N GLY A 85 -35.38 -30.98 -10.13
CA GLY A 85 -35.50 -29.96 -11.15
C GLY A 85 -36.86 -29.28 -11.15
N ILE A 86 -36.90 -28.08 -11.73
CA ILE A 86 -38.14 -27.34 -11.97
C ILE A 86 -38.61 -27.62 -13.39
N GLU A 87 -39.86 -28.05 -13.51
CA GLU A 87 -40.50 -28.34 -14.78
C GLU A 87 -41.07 -27.05 -15.37
N ILE A 88 -40.54 -26.63 -16.52
CA ILE A 88 -41.05 -25.47 -17.27
C ILE A 88 -41.91 -25.97 -18.42
N PRO A 89 -43.20 -25.60 -18.50
CA PRO A 89 -44.06 -25.96 -19.62
C PRO A 89 -43.50 -25.49 -20.96
N LEU A 90 -43.57 -26.32 -22.00
CA LEU A 90 -43.06 -25.95 -23.34
C LEU A 90 -43.75 -24.70 -23.91
N THR A 91 -45.03 -24.49 -23.57
CA THR A 91 -45.78 -23.29 -23.97
C THR A 91 -45.20 -21.99 -23.42
N SER A 92 -44.46 -22.04 -22.30
CA SER A 92 -43.82 -20.89 -21.67
C SER A 92 -42.44 -20.56 -22.24
N LEU A 93 -41.86 -21.44 -23.08
CA LEU A 93 -40.53 -21.24 -23.64
C LEU A 93 -40.48 -20.24 -24.80
N GLY A 94 -41.62 -19.95 -25.43
CA GLY A 94 -41.72 -18.99 -26.53
C GLY A 94 -41.26 -17.60 -26.11
N GLY A 95 -40.25 -17.07 -26.80
CA GLY A 95 -39.66 -15.75 -26.54
C GLY A 95 -38.44 -15.76 -25.61
N MET A 96 -38.12 -16.87 -24.94
CA MET A 96 -36.92 -16.98 -24.10
C MET A 96 -35.65 -17.09 -24.95
N ASN A 97 -34.52 -16.66 -24.38
CA ASN A 97 -33.20 -16.90 -24.95
C ASN A 97 -32.76 -18.34 -24.67
N ALA A 98 -32.17 -18.99 -25.67
CA ALA A 98 -31.59 -20.32 -25.61
C ALA A 98 -30.13 -20.25 -26.04
N THR A 99 -29.24 -20.85 -25.25
CA THR A 99 -27.85 -21.08 -25.67
C THR A 99 -27.74 -22.51 -26.18
N ILE A 100 -27.30 -22.66 -27.42
CA ILE A 100 -27.23 -23.93 -28.13
C ILE A 100 -25.80 -24.23 -28.59
N VAL A 101 -25.45 -25.51 -28.66
CA VAL A 101 -24.21 -25.97 -29.30
C VAL A 101 -24.48 -26.17 -30.79
N ASP A 102 -23.79 -25.43 -31.64
CA ASP A 102 -23.85 -25.61 -33.10
C ASP A 102 -23.07 -26.87 -33.55
N GLY A 103 -23.22 -27.30 -34.80
CA GLY A 103 -22.51 -28.45 -35.38
C GLY A 103 -20.98 -28.36 -35.31
N ASN A 104 -20.44 -27.16 -35.16
CA ASN A 104 -19.01 -26.89 -34.97
C ASN A 104 -18.57 -26.85 -33.50
N GLY A 105 -19.48 -27.05 -32.54
CA GLY A 105 -19.19 -27.01 -31.11
C GLY A 105 -19.21 -25.62 -30.46
N GLU A 106 -19.51 -24.56 -31.23
CA GLU A 106 -19.63 -23.20 -30.70
C GLU A 106 -20.97 -22.95 -29.99
N LEU A 107 -20.96 -22.11 -28.96
CA LEU A 107 -22.15 -21.71 -28.22
C LEU A 107 -22.79 -20.47 -28.87
N ILE A 108 -24.01 -20.62 -29.38
CA ILE A 108 -24.76 -19.53 -30.01
C ILE A 108 -26.00 -19.22 -29.18
N GLU A 109 -26.26 -17.94 -28.91
CA GLU A 109 -27.47 -17.49 -28.22
C GLU A 109 -28.55 -17.07 -29.24
N LYS A 110 -29.72 -17.70 -29.17
CA LYS A 110 -30.86 -17.45 -30.07
C LYS A 110 -32.18 -17.42 -29.30
N ARG A 111 -33.21 -16.79 -29.87
CA ARG A 111 -34.56 -16.76 -29.26
C ARG A 111 -35.43 -17.90 -29.73
N ILE A 112 -36.11 -18.55 -28.79
CA ILE A 112 -37.09 -19.60 -29.04
C ILE A 112 -38.37 -18.97 -29.60
N GLN A 113 -38.88 -19.52 -30.70
CA GLN A 113 -40.17 -19.14 -31.28
C GLN A 113 -41.27 -20.13 -30.89
N LEU A 114 -40.99 -21.43 -30.95
CA LEU A 114 -41.94 -22.49 -30.63
C LEU A 114 -41.19 -23.68 -30.01
N ALA A 115 -41.82 -24.34 -29.05
CA ALA A 115 -41.32 -25.57 -28.44
C ALA A 115 -42.41 -26.64 -28.52
N GLN A 116 -42.08 -27.80 -29.06
CA GLN A 116 -43.00 -28.93 -29.19
C GLN A 116 -42.31 -30.23 -28.80
N ARG A 117 -43.08 -31.16 -28.25
CA ARG A 117 -42.62 -32.52 -28.01
C ARG A 117 -42.89 -33.37 -29.25
N THR A 118 -41.86 -34.03 -29.75
CA THR A 118 -41.95 -35.09 -30.77
C THR A 118 -41.75 -36.44 -30.08
N ASP A 119 -42.12 -37.53 -30.76
CA ASP A 119 -42.06 -38.90 -30.22
C ASP A 119 -40.69 -39.27 -29.62
N ASP A 120 -39.59 -38.72 -30.16
CA ASP A 120 -38.22 -39.02 -29.72
C ASP A 120 -37.55 -37.93 -28.85
N ALA A 121 -38.00 -36.66 -28.91
CA ALA A 121 -37.35 -35.55 -28.19
C ALA A 121 -38.21 -34.27 -28.15
N ILE A 122 -37.87 -33.37 -27.23
CA ILE A 122 -38.32 -31.97 -27.27
C ILE A 122 -37.53 -31.24 -28.37
N VAL A 123 -38.26 -30.60 -29.27
CA VAL A 123 -37.77 -29.85 -30.42
C VAL A 123 -38.12 -28.38 -30.26
N LEU A 124 -37.12 -27.52 -30.40
CA LEU A 124 -37.21 -26.07 -30.29
C LEU A 124 -37.01 -25.45 -31.67
N GLN A 125 -38.01 -24.72 -32.13
CA GLN A 125 -37.91 -23.88 -33.33
C GLN A 125 -37.45 -22.49 -32.92
N LEU A 126 -36.33 -22.04 -33.49
CA LEU A 126 -35.75 -20.74 -33.23
C LEU A 126 -36.28 -19.71 -34.24
N LYS A 127 -36.15 -18.41 -33.92
CA LYS A 127 -36.67 -17.31 -34.77
C LYS A 127 -36.10 -17.28 -36.20
N ASP A 128 -34.94 -17.88 -36.42
CA ASP A 128 -34.31 -17.99 -37.74
C ASP A 128 -34.81 -19.21 -38.55
N GLY A 129 -35.78 -19.95 -38.01
CA GLY A 129 -36.32 -21.17 -38.61
C GLY A 129 -35.47 -22.41 -38.36
N SER A 130 -34.33 -22.29 -37.66
CA SER A 130 -33.52 -23.45 -37.28
C SER A 130 -34.19 -24.27 -36.18
N VAL A 131 -34.00 -25.58 -36.26
CA VAL A 131 -34.63 -26.56 -35.39
C VAL A 131 -33.55 -27.21 -34.53
N VAL A 132 -33.70 -27.12 -33.21
CA VAL A 132 -32.72 -27.61 -32.25
C VAL A 132 -33.36 -28.60 -31.29
N THR A 133 -32.64 -29.65 -30.96
CA THR A 133 -33.10 -30.68 -30.01
C THR A 133 -32.69 -30.33 -28.58
N SER A 134 -33.42 -30.86 -27.59
CA SER A 134 -33.06 -30.72 -26.17
C SER A 134 -31.62 -31.12 -25.81
N ARG A 135 -30.96 -32.01 -26.58
CA ARG A 135 -29.56 -32.42 -26.34
C ARG A 135 -28.55 -31.35 -26.70
N GLN A 136 -28.86 -30.51 -27.70
CA GLN A 136 -28.02 -29.39 -28.14
C GLN A 136 -28.24 -28.14 -27.29
N LEU A 137 -29.26 -28.16 -26.44
CA LEU A 137 -29.63 -27.04 -25.58
C LEU A 137 -28.82 -27.07 -24.29
N VAL A 138 -28.05 -25.99 -24.06
CA VAL A 138 -27.20 -25.83 -22.88
C VAL A 138 -27.86 -24.94 -21.83
N LYS A 139 -28.50 -23.85 -22.28
CA LYS A 139 -29.19 -22.90 -21.41
C LYS A 139 -30.53 -22.47 -21.97
N VAL A 140 -31.49 -22.21 -21.08
CA VAL A 140 -32.80 -21.62 -21.37
C VAL A 140 -33.06 -20.51 -20.36
N GLY A 141 -33.40 -19.31 -20.85
CA GLY A 141 -33.59 -18.15 -19.98
C GLY A 141 -32.37 -17.81 -19.14
N GLY A 142 -31.17 -18.20 -19.60
CA GLY A 142 -29.90 -18.06 -18.86
C GLY A 142 -29.60 -19.16 -17.85
N ALA A 143 -30.53 -20.07 -17.57
CA ALA A 143 -30.35 -21.20 -16.67
C ALA A 143 -29.90 -22.47 -17.40
N PHE A 144 -29.05 -23.28 -16.78
CA PHE A 144 -28.55 -24.53 -17.33
C PHE A 144 -29.64 -25.60 -17.40
N THR A 145 -29.64 -26.39 -18.48
CA THR A 145 -30.57 -27.50 -18.70
C THR A 145 -29.96 -28.85 -18.33
N GLN A 146 -28.64 -28.98 -18.39
CA GLN A 146 -27.92 -30.23 -18.13
C GLN A 146 -27.13 -30.15 -16.83
N ALA A 147 -27.20 -31.22 -16.03
CA ALA A 147 -26.44 -31.31 -14.78
C ALA A 147 -24.92 -31.44 -14.99
N THR A 148 -24.49 -31.97 -16.14
CA THR A 148 -23.09 -32.09 -16.54
C THR A 148 -22.37 -30.73 -16.64
N ASP A 149 -23.10 -29.68 -17.01
CA ASP A 149 -22.55 -28.32 -17.08
C ASP A 149 -22.48 -27.61 -15.73
N ILE A 150 -23.12 -28.18 -14.71
CA ILE A 150 -23.20 -27.66 -13.34
C ILE A 150 -22.19 -28.39 -12.44
N ILE A 151 -22.15 -29.72 -12.51
CA ILE A 151 -21.35 -30.55 -11.62
C ILE A 151 -19.87 -30.22 -11.81
N GLY A 152 -19.20 -29.97 -10.68
CA GLY A 152 -17.78 -29.66 -10.63
C GLY A 152 -17.44 -28.17 -10.77
N ARG A 153 -18.43 -27.29 -10.98
CA ARG A 153 -18.23 -25.83 -10.91
C ARG A 153 -18.28 -25.34 -9.48
N VAL A 154 -17.64 -24.19 -9.22
CA VAL A 154 -17.58 -23.57 -7.89
C VAL A 154 -18.58 -22.41 -7.82
N VAL A 155 -19.43 -22.41 -6.80
CA VAL A 155 -20.47 -21.38 -6.62
C VAL A 155 -19.86 -20.10 -6.05
N LYS A 156 -20.27 -18.95 -6.57
CA LYS A 156 -19.83 -17.62 -6.15
C LYS A 156 -20.36 -17.21 -4.79
N SER A 157 -21.61 -17.54 -4.48
CA SER A 157 -22.30 -17.15 -3.26
C SER A 157 -23.09 -18.32 -2.68
N ASP A 158 -23.59 -18.20 -1.47
CA ASP A 158 -24.54 -19.18 -0.94
C ASP A 158 -25.73 -19.31 -1.88
N LYS A 159 -26.10 -20.55 -2.20
CA LYS A 159 -27.26 -20.85 -3.04
C LYS A 159 -28.30 -21.63 -2.25
N SER A 160 -29.43 -20.99 -1.99
CA SER A 160 -30.60 -21.61 -1.35
C SER A 160 -31.13 -22.79 -2.16
N SER A 161 -31.69 -23.81 -1.49
CA SER A 161 -32.34 -24.95 -2.14
C SER A 161 -33.50 -24.52 -3.06
N GLY A 162 -33.72 -25.27 -4.13
CA GLY A 162 -34.88 -25.09 -5.03
C GLY A 162 -34.72 -23.99 -6.08
N PHE A 163 -33.49 -23.57 -6.39
CA PHE A 163 -33.23 -22.59 -7.45
C PHE A 163 -32.40 -23.20 -8.59
N ALA A 164 -32.77 -22.88 -9.83
CA ALA A 164 -32.01 -23.27 -11.02
C ALA A 164 -30.64 -22.55 -11.08
N PHE A 165 -29.67 -23.13 -11.78
CA PHE A 165 -28.32 -22.58 -11.90
C PHE A 165 -28.15 -21.73 -13.16
N ALA A 166 -27.55 -20.56 -13.02
CA ALA A 166 -27.15 -19.70 -14.12
C ALA A 166 -25.63 -19.49 -14.14
N GLU A 167 -25.09 -18.98 -15.26
CA GLU A 167 -23.64 -18.70 -15.40
C GLU A 167 -23.13 -17.76 -14.31
N ALA A 168 -23.91 -16.74 -13.96
CA ALA A 168 -23.56 -15.74 -12.95
C ALA A 168 -23.38 -16.33 -11.55
N ASN A 169 -23.94 -17.51 -11.27
CA ASN A 169 -23.78 -18.17 -9.98
C ASN A 169 -22.41 -18.83 -9.80
N PHE A 170 -21.60 -18.96 -10.85
CA PHE A 170 -20.35 -19.70 -10.80
C PHE A 170 -19.12 -18.83 -11.05
N PHE A 171 -18.00 -19.27 -10.52
CA PHE A 171 -16.68 -18.87 -11.01
C PHE A 171 -16.38 -19.49 -12.37
N GLU A 172 -15.32 -18.99 -13.00
CA GLU A 172 -14.81 -19.51 -14.26
C GLU A 172 -14.49 -21.01 -14.14
N ARG A 173 -14.61 -21.74 -15.26
CA ARG A 173 -14.32 -23.18 -15.29
C ARG A 173 -12.84 -23.41 -14.93
N GLY A 174 -12.59 -24.36 -14.04
CA GLY A 174 -11.24 -24.68 -13.55
C GLY A 174 -10.86 -23.99 -12.24
N THR A 175 -11.68 -23.07 -11.72
CA THR A 175 -11.45 -22.45 -10.41
C THR A 175 -11.45 -23.52 -9.30
N PRO A 176 -10.43 -23.58 -8.43
CA PRO A 176 -10.41 -24.51 -7.30
C PRO A 176 -11.48 -24.14 -6.26
N ALA A 177 -11.94 -25.12 -5.49
CA ALA A 177 -12.87 -24.85 -4.39
C ALA A 177 -12.17 -24.17 -3.20
N GLY A 178 -12.93 -23.41 -2.42
CA GLY A 178 -12.48 -22.73 -1.20
C GLY A 178 -12.01 -21.29 -1.42
N LEU A 179 -11.53 -20.67 -0.34
CA LEU A 179 -11.11 -19.26 -0.31
C LEU A 179 -10.02 -18.93 -1.34
N ALA A 180 -9.14 -19.87 -1.65
CA ALA A 180 -8.09 -19.68 -2.64
C ALA A 180 -8.65 -19.44 -4.06
N GLY A 181 -9.73 -20.15 -4.45
CA GLY A 181 -10.40 -19.92 -5.72
C GLY A 181 -11.29 -18.68 -5.74
N ALA A 182 -11.73 -18.24 -4.56
CA ALA A 182 -12.49 -17.01 -4.38
C ALA A 182 -11.62 -15.75 -4.40
N THR A 183 -10.32 -15.89 -4.13
CA THR A 183 -9.39 -14.76 -4.04
C THR A 183 -9.09 -14.23 -5.45
N PRO A 184 -9.33 -12.94 -5.72
CA PRO A 184 -8.99 -12.34 -7.02
C PRO A 184 -7.48 -12.45 -7.31
N PRO A 185 -7.08 -12.49 -8.61
CA PRO A 185 -5.68 -12.51 -8.98
C PRO A 185 -4.94 -11.28 -8.46
N GLY A 186 -3.72 -11.48 -7.94
CA GLY A 186 -2.90 -10.41 -7.35
C GLY A 186 -3.24 -10.06 -5.89
N MET A 187 -4.32 -10.63 -5.34
CA MET A 187 -4.72 -10.45 -3.94
C MET A 187 -4.39 -11.69 -3.10
N ARG A 188 -4.40 -11.53 -1.78
CA ARG A 188 -4.22 -12.57 -0.77
C ARG A 188 -5.40 -12.56 0.20
N ALA A 189 -5.97 -13.73 0.46
CA ALA A 189 -6.99 -13.88 1.50
C ALA A 189 -6.34 -13.79 2.89
N MET A 190 -6.91 -12.95 3.74
CA MET A 190 -6.48 -12.71 5.11
C MET A 190 -7.69 -12.84 6.04
N THR A 191 -7.54 -13.66 7.08
CA THR A 191 -8.58 -13.84 8.11
C THR A 191 -8.30 -12.87 9.25
N LEU A 192 -9.29 -12.06 9.58
CA LEU A 192 -9.19 -10.99 10.57
C LEU A 192 -10.27 -11.12 11.64
N GLU A 193 -9.92 -10.74 12.86
CA GLU A 193 -10.89 -10.66 13.96
C GLU A 193 -11.78 -9.43 13.76
N ALA A 194 -13.10 -9.65 13.81
CA ALA A 194 -14.07 -8.58 13.58
C ALA A 194 -13.99 -7.47 14.65
N ALA A 195 -13.54 -7.80 15.87
CA ALA A 195 -13.38 -6.83 16.96
C ALA A 195 -12.35 -5.74 16.66
N GLN A 196 -11.37 -6.01 15.78
CA GLN A 196 -10.31 -5.07 15.39
C GLN A 196 -10.73 -4.17 14.22
N LEU A 197 -11.85 -4.49 13.57
CA LEU A 197 -12.35 -3.83 12.38
C LEU A 197 -13.64 -3.06 12.68
N ALA A 198 -13.55 -1.75 12.76
CA ALA A 198 -14.72 -0.91 12.96
C ALA A 198 -15.57 -0.84 11.69
N GLY A 199 -16.86 -1.19 11.81
CA GLY A 199 -17.85 -1.11 10.72
C GLY A 199 -18.05 -2.40 9.91
N VAL A 200 -17.31 -3.46 10.20
CA VAL A 200 -17.31 -4.70 9.39
C VAL A 200 -18.63 -5.49 9.40
N HIS A 201 -19.45 -5.36 10.44
CA HIS A 201 -20.69 -6.15 10.61
C HIS A 201 -21.79 -5.85 9.57
N ARG A 202 -21.69 -4.73 8.85
CA ARG A 202 -22.70 -4.30 7.87
C ARG A 202 -22.32 -4.58 6.42
N ILE A 203 -21.17 -5.23 6.21
CA ILE A 203 -20.56 -5.37 4.90
C ILE A 203 -20.94 -6.72 4.31
N SER A 204 -21.40 -6.70 3.07
CA SER A 204 -21.81 -7.91 2.36
C SER A 204 -20.63 -8.57 1.66
N MET A 205 -20.78 -9.85 1.41
CA MET A 205 -19.86 -10.60 0.56
C MET A 205 -19.75 -9.97 -0.84
N GLY A 206 -18.53 -9.83 -1.35
CA GLY A 206 -18.23 -9.24 -2.66
C GLY A 206 -18.13 -7.71 -2.67
N GLU A 207 -18.38 -7.01 -1.56
CA GLU A 207 -18.21 -5.56 -1.47
C GLU A 207 -16.71 -5.18 -1.50
N GLN A 208 -16.41 -4.09 -2.19
CA GLN A 208 -15.07 -3.48 -2.21
C GLN A 208 -14.94 -2.47 -1.07
N ILE A 209 -13.85 -2.54 -0.34
CA ILE A 209 -13.59 -1.75 0.86
C ILE A 209 -12.15 -1.22 0.86
N ASP A 210 -11.96 -0.10 1.54
CA ASP A 210 -10.65 0.42 1.92
C ASP A 210 -10.47 0.30 3.44
N LEU A 211 -9.23 0.03 3.87
CA LEU A 211 -8.89 -0.12 5.28
C LEU A 211 -8.05 1.06 5.74
N VAL A 212 -8.49 1.76 6.77
CA VAL A 212 -7.79 2.90 7.37
C VAL A 212 -7.49 2.61 8.84
N ALA A 213 -6.21 2.50 9.20
CA ALA A 213 -5.79 2.27 10.57
C ALA A 213 -5.63 3.59 11.34
N ASN A 214 -6.14 3.64 12.57
CA ASN A 214 -5.87 4.74 13.50
C ASN A 214 -4.67 4.37 14.37
N ILE A 215 -3.50 4.90 14.05
CA ILE A 215 -2.23 4.55 14.69
C ILE A 215 -1.90 5.61 15.74
N PRO A 216 -1.63 5.23 17.01
CA PRO A 216 -1.17 6.16 18.03
C PRO A 216 0.15 6.83 17.62
N LEU A 217 0.30 8.14 17.85
CA LEU A 217 1.48 8.90 17.40
C LEU A 217 2.81 8.30 17.87
N GLN A 218 2.87 7.77 19.10
CA GLN A 218 4.08 7.12 19.65
C GLN A 218 4.51 5.85 18.88
N LYS A 219 3.56 5.17 18.22
CA LYS A 219 3.79 3.92 17.49
C LYS A 219 3.92 4.15 15.98
N LEU A 220 3.64 5.37 15.51
CA LEU A 220 3.66 5.73 14.09
C LEU A 220 5.04 5.51 13.45
N SER A 221 6.11 5.91 14.14
CA SER A 221 7.48 5.72 13.63
C SER A 221 7.85 4.25 13.45
N ARG A 222 7.33 3.36 14.30
CA ARG A 222 7.51 1.90 14.17
C ARG A 222 6.72 1.34 12.99
N PHE A 223 5.51 1.86 12.79
CA PHE A 223 4.67 1.50 11.64
C PHE A 223 5.33 1.88 10.31
N GLU A 224 5.80 3.12 10.18
CA GLU A 224 6.43 3.61 8.96
C GLU A 224 7.74 2.85 8.63
N PHE A 225 8.48 2.44 9.67
CA PHE A 225 9.65 1.58 9.50
C PHE A 225 9.29 0.19 8.97
N SER A 226 8.20 -0.40 9.45
CA SER A 226 7.75 -1.74 9.05
C SER A 226 7.16 -1.82 7.64
N THR A 227 6.57 -0.74 7.14
CA THR A 227 5.94 -0.67 5.79
C THR A 227 6.88 -0.22 4.69
N GLY A 228 8.19 -0.08 4.98
CA GLY A 228 9.20 0.31 3.98
C GLY A 228 9.21 1.80 3.64
N SER A 229 8.40 2.62 4.34
CA SER A 229 8.51 4.07 4.35
C SER A 229 9.72 4.48 5.20
N GLN A 230 10.92 4.23 4.66
CA GLN A 230 12.18 4.65 5.27
C GLN A 230 12.33 6.17 5.12
N LEU A 231 11.68 6.91 6.01
CA LEU A 231 12.15 8.24 6.39
C LEU A 231 12.66 8.14 7.83
N PRO A 232 13.90 8.57 8.13
CA PRO A 232 14.34 8.77 9.49
C PRO A 232 13.37 9.78 10.15
N GLY A 233 12.72 9.35 11.22
CA GLY A 233 11.62 10.06 11.86
C GLY A 233 11.92 11.53 12.14
N ALA A 234 11.23 12.41 11.40
CA ALA A 234 10.76 13.65 11.97
C ALA A 234 9.63 13.25 12.92
N GLU A 235 9.97 13.08 14.19
CA GLU A 235 9.00 13.23 15.27
C GLU A 235 8.31 14.58 15.01
N LEU A 236 7.06 14.54 14.51
CA LEU A 236 6.16 15.67 14.62
C LEU A 236 6.26 16.09 16.07
N ILE A 237 6.84 17.27 16.31
CA ILE A 237 7.15 17.80 17.64
C ILE A 237 5.85 17.80 18.44
N ALA A 238 5.61 16.71 19.16
CA ALA A 238 4.58 16.64 20.16
C ALA A 238 5.09 17.50 21.31
N ASP A 239 4.39 18.60 21.56
CA ASP A 239 4.68 19.55 22.61
C ASP A 239 4.90 18.80 23.94
N SER A 240 6.15 18.72 24.38
CA SER A 240 6.61 17.89 25.52
C SER A 240 6.10 18.39 26.87
N GLY A 241 5.26 19.43 26.89
CA GLY A 241 4.53 19.89 28.07
C GLY A 241 3.26 19.10 28.40
N ARG A 242 2.80 18.17 27.54
CA ARG A 242 1.59 17.37 27.78
C ARG A 242 1.92 16.01 28.39
N SER A 243 1.22 15.66 29.46
CA SER A 243 1.41 14.39 30.18
C SER A 243 1.26 13.17 29.25
N ASN A 244 2.04 12.11 29.49
CA ASN A 244 2.00 10.83 28.74
C ASN A 244 0.59 10.25 28.54
N ARG A 245 -0.37 10.62 29.39
CA ARG A 245 -1.75 10.11 29.35
C ARG A 245 -2.62 10.72 28.24
N ASP A 246 -2.25 11.89 27.71
CA ASP A 246 -2.98 12.54 26.61
C ASP A 246 -2.38 12.19 25.24
N GLN A 247 -1.10 11.85 25.15
CA GLN A 247 -0.46 11.43 23.89
C GLN A 247 -0.97 10.07 23.39
N ASP A 248 -1.39 9.17 24.28
CA ASP A 248 -2.00 7.87 23.91
C ASP A 248 -3.36 8.02 23.22
N LYS A 249 -4.02 9.18 23.37
CA LYS A 249 -5.30 9.49 22.71
C LYS A 249 -5.13 10.12 21.33
N GLU A 250 -3.95 10.68 21.04
CA GLU A 250 -3.69 11.27 19.74
C GLU A 250 -3.32 10.15 18.74
N THR A 251 -4.27 9.85 17.85
CA THR A 251 -4.11 8.88 16.77
C THR A 251 -4.10 9.57 15.43
N THR A 252 -3.27 9.10 14.50
CA THR A 252 -3.30 9.52 13.10
C THR A 252 -3.90 8.43 12.23
N ALA A 253 -4.72 8.81 11.25
CA ALA A 253 -5.31 7.88 10.30
C ALA A 253 -4.34 7.60 9.15
N ARG A 254 -4.08 6.33 8.85
CA ARG A 254 -3.25 5.87 7.73
C ARG A 254 -4.01 4.85 6.91
N LEU A 255 -4.02 5.02 5.58
CA LEU A 255 -4.54 4.00 4.68
C LEU A 255 -3.61 2.79 4.69
N VAL A 256 -4.16 1.60 4.94
CA VAL A 256 -3.36 0.36 5.08
C VAL A 256 -3.68 -0.68 4.02
N ALA A 257 -4.87 -0.63 3.41
CA ALA A 257 -5.18 -1.42 2.22
C ALA A 257 -6.20 -0.73 1.34
N ARG A 258 -6.03 -0.89 0.03
CA ARG A 258 -6.94 -0.37 -1.00
C ARG A 258 -7.69 -1.49 -1.69
N GLN A 259 -8.94 -1.20 -2.07
CA GLN A 259 -9.76 -2.07 -2.92
C GLN A 259 -9.79 -3.53 -2.44
N ALA A 260 -9.76 -3.73 -1.12
CA ALA A 260 -9.91 -5.05 -0.55
C ALA A 260 -11.33 -5.56 -0.83
N VAL A 261 -11.47 -6.86 -1.04
CA VAL A 261 -12.77 -7.48 -1.35
C VAL A 261 -13.18 -8.37 -0.20
N VAL A 262 -14.42 -8.24 0.27
CA VAL A 262 -14.95 -9.14 1.30
C VAL A 262 -15.23 -10.51 0.69
N LEU A 263 -14.46 -11.52 1.10
CA LEU A 263 -14.68 -12.90 0.68
C LEU A 263 -15.71 -13.58 1.59
N THR A 264 -15.56 -13.44 2.89
CA THR A 264 -16.52 -14.03 3.85
C THR A 264 -16.92 -12.96 4.84
N PRO A 265 -18.23 -12.66 4.96
CA PRO A 265 -18.72 -11.70 5.94
C PRO A 265 -18.51 -12.24 7.36
N VAL A 266 -18.82 -11.44 8.38
CA VAL A 266 -18.55 -11.80 9.77
C VAL A 266 -19.25 -13.12 10.15
N ILE A 267 -18.46 -14.14 10.46
CA ILE A 267 -18.92 -15.44 10.98
C ILE A 267 -18.46 -15.64 12.42
N LYS A 268 -19.32 -16.24 13.25
CA LYS A 268 -18.99 -16.60 14.64
C LYS A 268 -18.41 -18.01 14.66
N ARG A 269 -17.16 -18.16 15.10
CA ARG A 269 -16.58 -19.45 15.46
C ARG A 269 -16.46 -19.58 16.97
N VAL A 270 -16.59 -20.79 17.50
CA VAL A 270 -16.37 -21.05 18.92
C VAL A 270 -14.91 -21.50 19.08
N SER A 271 -14.11 -20.71 19.80
CA SER A 271 -12.76 -21.08 20.20
C SER A 271 -12.77 -21.56 21.65
N THR A 272 -12.01 -22.61 21.95
CA THR A 272 -11.84 -23.10 23.33
C THR A 272 -10.56 -22.52 23.91
N GLU A 273 -10.69 -21.55 24.80
CA GLU A 273 -9.57 -21.03 25.58
C GLU A 273 -9.42 -21.82 26.88
N THR A 274 -8.17 -22.04 27.29
CA THR A 274 -7.88 -22.83 28.49
C THR A 274 -7.37 -21.90 29.58
N SER A 275 -8.22 -21.62 30.56
CA SER A 275 -7.83 -20.83 31.74
C SER A 275 -7.38 -21.78 32.85
N ALA A 276 -6.17 -21.57 33.37
CA ALA A 276 -5.67 -22.27 34.54
C ALA A 276 -5.63 -21.29 35.72
N SER A 277 -6.47 -21.53 36.74
CA SER A 277 -6.44 -20.78 38.00
C SER A 277 -5.95 -21.69 39.12
N LEU A 278 -5.05 -21.17 39.96
CA LEU A 278 -4.47 -21.86 41.12
C LEU A 278 -5.52 -22.35 42.12
N SER A 279 -6.70 -21.72 42.17
CA SER A 279 -7.78 -22.07 43.10
C SER A 279 -8.92 -22.89 42.48
N GLN A 280 -9.03 -22.95 41.14
CA GLN A 280 -10.18 -23.56 40.45
C GLN A 280 -9.81 -24.62 39.40
N GLY A 281 -8.52 -24.92 39.21
CA GLY A 281 -8.06 -25.90 38.24
C GLY A 281 -8.18 -25.40 36.79
N LYS A 282 -7.95 -26.31 35.83
CA LYS A 282 -7.98 -26.04 34.38
C LYS A 282 -9.43 -26.03 33.90
N ARG A 283 -9.96 -24.87 33.50
CA ARG A 283 -11.29 -24.71 32.90
C ARG A 283 -11.16 -24.39 31.41
N LEU A 284 -11.91 -25.13 30.59
CA LEU A 284 -12.10 -24.81 29.17
C LEU A 284 -13.26 -23.81 29.08
N LEU A 285 -12.97 -22.60 28.65
CA LEU A 285 -13.98 -21.59 28.37
C LEU A 285 -14.20 -21.54 26.85
N SER A 286 -15.45 -21.71 26.42
CA SER A 286 -15.82 -21.48 25.02
C SER A 286 -16.02 -19.98 24.81
N VAL A 287 -15.09 -19.33 24.12
CA VAL A 287 -15.18 -17.91 23.76
C VAL A 287 -15.60 -17.83 22.29
N PRO A 288 -16.74 -17.18 21.97
CA PRO A 288 -17.10 -16.91 20.58
C PRO A 288 -16.16 -15.85 19.99
N VAL A 289 -15.44 -16.21 18.93
CA VAL A 289 -14.58 -15.30 18.15
C VAL A 289 -15.26 -15.02 16.83
N GLU A 290 -15.39 -13.73 16.50
CA GLU A 290 -15.98 -13.28 15.24
C GLU A 290 -14.87 -13.00 14.24
N GLU A 291 -14.97 -13.59 13.05
CA GLU A 291 -13.96 -13.47 12.00
C GLU A 291 -14.55 -13.04 10.67
N VAL A 292 -13.76 -12.30 9.91
CA VAL A 292 -14.04 -11.91 8.53
C VAL A 292 -12.87 -12.35 7.66
N VAL A 293 -13.15 -12.72 6.40
CA VAL A 293 -12.09 -13.02 5.44
C VAL A 293 -12.10 -11.96 4.34
N LEU A 294 -10.99 -11.25 4.19
CA LEU A 294 -10.79 -10.19 3.20
C LEU A 294 -9.73 -10.61 2.19
N ALA A 295 -9.94 -10.34 0.91
CA ALA A 295 -8.89 -10.35 -0.09
C ALA A 295 -8.23 -8.97 -0.11
N VAL A 296 -6.93 -8.92 0.19
CA VAL A 296 -6.12 -7.69 0.23
C VAL A 296 -5.03 -7.78 -0.83
N ALA A 297 -4.66 -6.66 -1.47
CA ALA A 297 -3.55 -6.64 -2.42
C ALA A 297 -2.26 -7.17 -1.78
N ALA A 298 -1.46 -7.93 -2.55
CA ALA A 298 -0.28 -8.63 -1.99
C ALA A 298 0.77 -7.69 -1.34
N GLU A 299 0.87 -6.45 -1.83
CA GLU A 299 1.71 -5.37 -1.30
C GLU A 299 1.21 -4.80 0.03
N ASP A 300 -0.10 -4.65 0.17
CA ASP A 300 -0.76 -4.05 1.34
C ASP A 300 -0.81 -4.99 2.56
N VAL A 301 -0.63 -6.30 2.37
CA VAL A 301 -0.70 -7.30 3.48
C VAL A 301 0.25 -6.94 4.62
N SER A 302 1.43 -6.44 4.31
CA SER A 302 2.43 -6.04 5.32
C SER A 302 1.94 -4.88 6.20
N ALA A 303 1.31 -3.87 5.58
CA ALA A 303 0.77 -2.70 6.26
C ALA A 303 -0.43 -3.06 7.15
N VAL A 304 -1.35 -3.88 6.66
CA VAL A 304 -2.48 -4.35 7.47
C VAL A 304 -2.00 -5.15 8.67
N THR A 305 -1.08 -6.09 8.47
CA THR A 305 -0.54 -6.91 9.57
C THR A 305 0.17 -6.05 10.62
N SER A 306 1.01 -5.11 10.17
CA SER A 306 1.75 -4.20 11.06
C SER A 306 0.81 -3.30 11.87
N ALA A 307 -0.27 -2.81 11.27
CA ALA A 307 -1.26 -2.00 11.97
C ALA A 307 -1.96 -2.79 13.09
N LEU A 308 -2.34 -4.05 12.81
CA LEU A 308 -3.00 -4.91 13.79
C LEU A 308 -2.06 -5.34 14.93
N GLU A 309 -0.79 -5.63 14.63
CA GLU A 309 0.23 -5.92 15.65
C GLU A 309 0.45 -4.74 16.61
N LEU A 310 0.35 -3.51 16.11
CA LEU A 310 0.44 -2.31 16.94
C LEU A 310 -0.80 -2.07 17.81
N GLY A 311 -1.85 -2.87 17.64
CA GLY A 311 -3.14 -2.73 18.30
C GLY A 311 -3.94 -1.54 17.79
N ALA A 312 -3.70 -1.10 16.56
CA ALA A 312 -4.46 -0.02 15.94
C ALA A 312 -5.86 -0.51 15.59
N THR A 313 -6.89 0.31 15.84
CA THR A 313 -8.24 0.05 15.33
C THR A 313 -8.27 0.35 13.83
N VAL A 314 -8.77 -0.58 13.03
CA VAL A 314 -8.87 -0.39 11.57
C VAL A 314 -10.32 -0.08 11.20
N ASN A 315 -10.54 1.11 10.65
CA ASN A 315 -11.83 1.53 10.11
C ASN A 315 -12.01 0.95 8.70
N VAL A 316 -13.18 0.36 8.46
CA VAL A 316 -13.55 -0.16 7.14
C VAL A 316 -14.42 0.86 6.40
N LEU A 317 -13.98 1.26 5.21
CA LEU A 317 -14.67 2.22 4.35
C LEU A 317 -15.19 1.49 3.10
N VAL A 318 -16.50 1.52 2.85
CA VAL A 318 -17.10 0.84 1.70
C VAL A 318 -17.03 1.73 0.45
N ARG A 319 -16.56 1.18 -0.68
CA ARG A 319 -16.54 1.89 -1.98
C ARG A 319 -17.90 1.81 -2.67
N SER A 320 -18.19 2.81 -3.50
CA SER A 320 -19.38 2.81 -4.35
C SER A 320 -19.28 1.67 -5.38
N GLY A 321 -20.31 0.83 -5.47
CA GLY A 321 -20.44 -0.20 -6.50
C GLY A 321 -21.08 0.29 -7.80
N ARG A 322 -21.26 1.61 -7.96
CA ARG A 322 -21.70 2.18 -9.24
C ARG A 322 -20.51 2.12 -10.22
N PRO A 323 -20.74 1.81 -11.51
CA PRO A 323 -19.68 1.90 -12.49
C PRO A 323 -19.10 3.31 -12.45
N ASP A 324 -17.78 3.41 -12.34
CA ASP A 324 -17.07 4.67 -12.50
C ASP A 324 -17.32 5.14 -13.93
N THR A 325 -18.35 5.97 -14.11
CA THR A 325 -18.58 6.70 -15.37
C THR A 325 -17.50 7.77 -15.56
N ASP A 326 -16.72 8.03 -14.51
CA ASP A 326 -15.57 8.91 -14.51
C ASP A 326 -14.44 8.09 -13.89
N GLU A 327 -13.52 7.57 -14.71
CA GLU A 327 -12.15 7.52 -14.22
C GLU A 327 -11.85 8.91 -13.64
N PRO A 328 -11.08 9.04 -12.55
CA PRO A 328 -10.44 10.31 -12.25
C PRO A 328 -9.43 10.57 -13.36
N SER A 329 -9.93 10.88 -14.56
CA SER A 329 -9.23 11.75 -15.46
C SER A 329 -8.91 12.94 -14.58
N ASN A 330 -7.62 13.20 -14.46
CA ASN A 330 -7.10 14.53 -14.27
C ASN A 330 -7.75 15.41 -15.37
N ASN A 331 -9.04 15.73 -15.22
CA ASN A 331 -9.78 16.71 -15.99
C ASN A 331 -9.26 18.05 -15.47
N VAL A 332 -7.99 18.26 -15.78
CA VAL A 332 -7.32 19.52 -15.66
C VAL A 332 -8.06 20.41 -16.66
N PRO A 333 -8.76 21.45 -16.18
CA PRO A 333 -9.46 22.38 -17.06
C PRO A 333 -8.50 22.89 -18.14
N GLU A 334 -9.00 23.10 -19.35
CA GLU A 334 -8.19 23.56 -20.49
C GLU A 334 -7.38 24.82 -20.08
N GLY A 335 -6.05 24.75 -20.16
CA GLY A 335 -5.12 25.82 -19.74
C GLY A 335 -4.50 25.67 -18.33
N MET A 336 -4.97 24.74 -17.51
CA MET A 336 -4.34 24.36 -16.24
C MET A 336 -3.34 23.21 -16.46
N VAL A 337 -2.42 23.03 -15.52
CA VAL A 337 -1.48 21.90 -15.45
C VAL A 337 -1.50 21.36 -14.02
N ALA A 338 -1.51 20.03 -13.88
CA ALA A 338 -1.37 19.36 -12.59
C ALA A 338 0.12 19.33 -12.20
N VAL A 339 0.48 20.04 -11.14
CA VAL A 339 1.85 20.06 -10.60
C VAL A 339 1.90 19.15 -9.37
N PRO A 340 2.75 18.11 -9.34
CA PRO A 340 2.91 17.25 -8.18
C PRO A 340 3.52 18.00 -7.00
N ILE A 341 2.94 17.82 -5.82
CA ILE A 341 3.43 18.40 -4.57
C ILE A 341 3.77 17.30 -3.55
N PRO A 342 4.84 17.45 -2.75
CA PRO A 342 5.18 16.45 -1.75
C PRO A 342 4.05 16.28 -0.73
N GLY A 343 3.66 15.04 -0.45
CA GLY A 343 2.70 14.70 0.61
C GLY A 343 3.31 14.82 2.01
N GLN A 344 4.64 14.79 2.08
CA GLN A 344 5.46 14.89 3.28
C GLN A 344 6.74 15.69 2.99
N THR A 345 7.42 16.17 4.03
CA THR A 345 8.70 16.88 3.89
C THR A 345 9.74 15.97 3.24
N LEU A 346 10.39 16.45 2.18
CA LEU A 346 11.50 15.73 1.54
C LEU A 346 12.80 16.14 2.22
N LEU A 347 13.53 15.17 2.75
CA LEU A 347 14.79 15.42 3.44
C LEU A 347 15.93 15.63 2.44
N ALA A 348 16.84 16.52 2.79
CA ALA A 348 18.04 16.80 2.01
C ALA A 348 18.85 15.51 1.76
N TYR A 349 19.40 15.39 0.54
CA TYR A 349 20.29 14.31 0.12
C TYR A 349 19.70 12.89 0.10
N GLN A 350 18.39 12.76 0.24
CA GLN A 350 17.67 11.49 0.10
C GLN A 350 17.07 11.32 -1.28
N THR A 351 16.90 10.07 -1.72
CA THR A 351 16.24 9.77 -2.99
C THR A 351 14.73 9.98 -2.89
N ILE A 352 14.18 10.78 -3.79
CA ILE A 352 12.74 10.99 -3.93
C ILE A 352 12.08 9.70 -4.47
N ARG A 353 11.06 9.22 -3.76
CA ARG A 353 10.29 8.03 -4.13
C ARG A 353 8.89 8.43 -4.62
N PRO A 354 8.18 7.57 -5.36
CA PRO A 354 6.78 7.83 -5.74
C PRO A 354 5.88 8.09 -4.52
N THR A 355 6.07 7.29 -3.47
CA THR A 355 5.34 7.40 -2.19
C THR A 355 5.58 8.73 -1.46
N SER A 356 6.61 9.49 -1.83
CA SER A 356 6.89 10.81 -1.25
C SER A 356 5.87 11.88 -1.65
N PHE A 357 5.15 11.68 -2.76
CA PHE A 357 4.10 12.58 -3.24
C PHE A 357 2.69 12.11 -2.90
N GLU A 358 2.57 10.90 -2.34
CA GLU A 358 1.28 10.35 -1.94
C GLU A 358 0.80 11.01 -0.65
N ASP A 359 -0.49 11.33 -0.61
CA ASP A 359 -1.14 11.70 0.64
C ASP A 359 -1.19 10.46 1.55
N PRO A 360 -0.65 10.52 2.78
CA PRO A 360 -0.69 9.37 3.68
C PRO A 360 -2.10 8.90 4.06
N ALA A 361 -3.12 9.76 3.93
CA ALA A 361 -4.50 9.43 4.23
C ALA A 361 -5.23 8.78 3.05
N THR A 362 -4.86 9.11 1.80
CA THR A 362 -5.62 8.70 0.60
C THR A 362 -4.81 7.87 -0.39
N ALA A 363 -3.48 7.83 -0.24
CA ALA A 363 -2.50 7.22 -1.15
C ALA A 363 -2.65 7.68 -2.61
N TYR A 364 -3.22 8.87 -2.84
CA TYR A 364 -3.20 9.54 -4.13
C TYR A 364 -2.05 10.53 -4.17
N VAL A 365 -1.40 10.61 -5.33
CA VAL A 365 -0.39 11.64 -5.60
C VAL A 365 -1.07 13.00 -5.46
N ARG A 366 -0.57 13.82 -4.54
CA ARG A 366 -1.08 15.17 -4.38
C ARG A 366 -0.62 16.02 -5.55
N THR A 367 -1.57 16.62 -6.24
CA THR A 367 -1.31 17.58 -7.30
C THR A 367 -2.08 18.86 -7.05
N ILE A 368 -1.46 20.00 -7.33
CA ILE A 368 -2.18 21.28 -7.42
C ILE A 368 -2.42 21.62 -8.88
N GLN A 369 -3.59 22.18 -9.18
CA GLN A 369 -3.90 22.67 -10.53
C GLN A 369 -3.49 24.14 -10.62
N VAL A 370 -2.60 24.45 -11.56
CA VAL A 370 -2.01 25.78 -11.71
C VAL A 370 -2.03 26.15 -13.19
N PRO A 371 -2.25 27.43 -13.57
CA PRO A 371 -2.10 27.86 -14.95
C PRO A 371 -0.73 27.47 -15.53
N ALA A 372 -0.70 26.97 -16.77
CA ALA A 372 0.53 26.51 -17.43
C ALA A 372 1.62 27.61 -17.48
N GLU A 373 1.21 28.87 -17.61
CA GLU A 373 2.08 30.04 -17.61
C GLU A 373 2.79 30.24 -16.27
N THR A 374 2.05 30.11 -15.15
CA THR A 374 2.61 30.28 -13.80
C THR A 374 3.59 29.16 -13.46
N ALA A 375 3.28 27.92 -13.85
CA ALA A 375 4.19 26.79 -13.68
C ALA A 375 5.50 26.98 -14.47
N SER A 376 5.42 27.51 -15.68
CA SER A 376 6.59 27.77 -16.53
C SER A 376 7.42 28.95 -16.05
N GLN A 377 6.78 30.06 -15.62
CA GLN A 377 7.47 31.23 -15.06
C GLN A 377 8.24 30.90 -13.78
N SER A 378 7.67 30.04 -12.94
CA SER A 378 8.26 29.62 -11.67
C SER A 378 9.18 28.40 -11.81
N ASN A 379 9.35 27.88 -13.04
CA ASN A 379 10.21 26.75 -13.37
C ASN A 379 9.88 25.47 -12.56
N TRP A 380 8.58 25.21 -12.33
CA TRP A 380 8.08 24.05 -11.58
C TRP A 380 8.09 22.79 -12.43
N ILE A 381 8.49 21.67 -11.81
CA ILE A 381 8.52 20.37 -12.48
C ILE A 381 7.12 19.76 -12.44
N THR A 382 6.48 19.65 -13.61
CA THR A 382 5.10 19.16 -13.76
C THR A 382 4.98 17.65 -13.87
N ASP A 383 6.05 16.96 -14.28
CA ASP A 383 6.07 15.52 -14.50
C ASP A 383 6.68 14.79 -13.31
N LEU A 384 5.88 13.93 -12.67
CA LEU A 384 6.31 13.10 -11.54
C LEU A 384 7.51 12.21 -11.89
N SER A 385 7.58 11.72 -13.14
CA SER A 385 8.64 10.84 -13.60
C SER A 385 10.02 11.51 -13.57
N LYS A 386 10.06 12.85 -13.71
CA LYS A 386 11.29 13.64 -13.64
C LYS A 386 11.74 13.91 -12.21
N LEU A 387 10.86 13.72 -11.23
CA LEU A 387 11.13 13.93 -9.81
C LEU A 387 11.57 12.63 -9.12
N VAL A 388 10.98 11.50 -9.49
CA VAL A 388 11.32 10.20 -8.91
C VAL A 388 12.78 9.85 -9.21
N GLY A 389 13.53 9.46 -8.17
CA GLY A 389 14.96 9.14 -8.28
C GLY A 389 15.89 10.36 -8.18
N ARG A 390 15.35 11.59 -8.23
CA ARG A 390 16.13 12.80 -7.96
C ARG A 390 16.39 12.95 -6.46
N ILE A 391 17.27 13.89 -6.11
CA ILE A 391 17.72 14.12 -4.74
C ILE A 391 17.56 15.61 -4.41
N PRO A 392 16.90 15.99 -3.29
CA PRO A 392 16.81 17.38 -2.84
C PRO A 392 18.17 17.92 -2.38
N ARG A 393 18.47 19.18 -2.71
CA ARG A 393 19.68 19.89 -2.23
C ARG A 393 19.59 20.29 -0.76
N HIS A 394 18.38 20.58 -0.31
CA HIS A 394 18.03 20.95 1.05
C HIS A 394 16.67 20.32 1.42
N ASP A 395 16.25 20.50 2.67
CA ASP A 395 14.94 20.03 3.11
C ASP A 395 13.84 20.82 2.39
N LEU A 396 12.93 20.10 1.73
CA LEU A 396 11.79 20.69 1.03
C LEU A 396 10.51 20.47 1.85
N PRO A 397 9.77 21.54 2.18
CA PRO A 397 8.54 21.41 2.94
C PRO A 397 7.47 20.65 2.16
N ALA A 398 6.58 19.98 2.88
CA ALA A 398 5.37 19.41 2.29
C ALA A 398 4.54 20.50 1.62
N THR A 399 3.76 20.14 0.59
CA THR A 399 2.80 21.00 -0.13
C THR A 399 3.38 22.09 -1.05
N VAL A 400 4.69 22.27 -1.11
CA VAL A 400 5.33 23.26 -2.00
C VAL A 400 5.79 22.59 -3.32
N PRO A 401 5.51 23.19 -4.50
CA PRO A 401 6.01 22.69 -5.78
C PRO A 401 7.54 22.68 -5.86
N ILE A 402 8.09 21.64 -6.48
CA ILE A 402 9.55 21.46 -6.60
C ILE A 402 10.08 22.15 -7.86
N GLN A 403 11.18 22.88 -7.71
CA GLN A 403 11.93 23.49 -8.80
C GLN A 403 13.18 22.68 -9.18
N GLU A 404 13.71 22.89 -10.38
CA GLU A 404 14.97 22.27 -10.80
C GLU A 404 16.17 22.75 -9.94
N GLY A 405 16.12 23.98 -9.42
CA GLY A 405 17.14 24.52 -8.51
C GLY A 405 17.19 23.84 -7.14
N ASP A 406 16.06 23.27 -6.70
CA ASP A 406 15.92 22.57 -5.42
C ASP A 406 16.51 21.16 -5.46
N LEU A 407 16.84 20.66 -6.66
CA LEU A 407 17.31 19.30 -6.88
C LEU A 407 18.79 19.25 -7.26
N MET A 408 19.46 18.20 -6.80
CA MET A 408 20.81 17.86 -7.24
C MET A 408 20.80 17.51 -8.74
N PRO A 409 21.93 17.69 -9.45
CA PRO A 409 22.06 17.27 -10.84
C PRO A 409 21.67 15.81 -11.05
N VAL A 410 21.12 15.49 -12.22
CA VAL A 410 20.72 14.13 -12.58
C VAL A 410 21.92 13.19 -12.50
N GLY A 411 21.75 12.01 -11.91
CA GLY A 411 22.81 11.01 -11.74
C GLY A 411 23.66 11.16 -10.47
N THR A 412 23.37 12.17 -9.62
CA THR A 412 23.99 12.28 -8.30
C THR A 412 23.61 11.08 -7.42
N MET A 413 24.56 10.54 -6.67
CA MET A 413 24.29 9.48 -5.68
C MET A 413 23.68 10.07 -4.40
N ALA A 414 22.78 9.31 -3.75
CA ALA A 414 22.21 9.72 -2.47
C ALA A 414 23.26 9.76 -1.35
N GLY A 415 23.05 10.65 -0.37
CA GLY A 415 23.91 10.83 0.79
C GLY A 415 24.90 11.99 0.67
N LEU A 416 25.59 12.25 1.79
CA LEU A 416 26.50 13.39 1.96
C LEU A 416 27.66 13.41 0.96
N SER A 417 28.15 12.25 0.51
CA SER A 417 29.21 12.17 -0.49
C SER A 417 28.77 12.76 -1.83
N GLY A 418 27.55 12.47 -2.28
CA GLY A 418 26.99 13.04 -3.51
C GLY A 418 26.63 14.51 -3.39
N ALA A 419 26.36 14.97 -2.16
CA ALA A 419 26.10 16.38 -1.86
C ALA A 419 27.36 17.26 -1.93
N THR A 420 28.54 16.69 -1.74
CA THR A 420 29.78 17.46 -1.58
C THR A 420 30.14 18.17 -2.90
N PRO A 421 30.32 19.51 -2.91
CA PRO A 421 30.73 20.22 -4.11
C PRO A 421 32.10 19.72 -4.62
N PRO A 422 32.32 19.70 -5.95
CA PRO A 422 33.59 19.26 -6.51
C PRO A 422 34.76 20.11 -5.98
N GLY A 423 35.86 19.45 -5.62
CA GLY A 423 37.05 20.12 -5.08
C GLY A 423 36.92 20.55 -3.60
N ARG A 424 35.91 20.06 -2.88
CA ARG A 424 35.72 20.32 -1.44
C ARG A 424 35.57 19.03 -0.64
N VAL A 425 35.72 19.15 0.68
CA VAL A 425 35.52 18.08 1.66
C VAL A 425 34.54 18.56 2.73
N LEU A 426 33.70 17.65 3.23
CA LEU A 426 32.81 17.96 4.34
C LEU A 426 33.56 17.96 5.66
N PHE A 427 33.32 19.00 6.46
CA PHE A 427 33.84 19.16 7.81
C PHE A 427 32.67 19.34 8.78
N PHE A 428 32.76 18.69 9.94
CA PHE A 428 31.72 18.69 10.97
C PHE A 428 32.14 19.64 12.08
N LEU A 429 31.49 20.80 12.18
CA LEU A 429 31.76 21.82 13.18
C LEU A 429 30.82 21.66 14.37
N ASP A 430 31.38 21.72 15.58
CA ASP A 430 30.58 21.86 16.80
C ASP A 430 30.08 23.30 16.92
N THR A 431 28.80 23.48 17.27
CA THR A 431 28.23 24.81 17.44
C THR A 431 28.54 25.44 18.79
N GLU A 432 28.96 24.66 19.80
CA GLU A 432 29.32 25.20 21.12
C GLU A 432 30.48 26.22 21.05
N GLY A 433 31.38 26.05 20.08
CA GLY A 433 32.51 26.97 19.84
C GLY A 433 32.28 27.99 18.73
N LEU A 434 31.10 28.02 18.10
CA LEU A 434 30.79 28.85 16.92
C LEU A 434 29.70 29.87 17.24
N ILE A 435 30.09 31.14 17.38
CA ILE A 435 29.14 32.24 17.62
C ILE A 435 28.17 32.35 16.44
N GLY A 436 26.88 32.11 16.70
CA GLY A 436 25.83 32.16 15.67
C GLY A 436 25.65 30.88 14.86
N GLY A 437 26.28 29.75 15.26
CA GLY A 437 26.23 28.47 14.54
C GLY A 437 24.83 27.97 14.17
N ASP A 438 23.82 28.25 15.01
CA ASP A 438 22.44 27.81 14.80
C ASP A 438 21.59 28.70 13.88
N ALA A 439 22.15 29.82 13.42
CA ALA A 439 21.46 30.77 12.56
C ALA A 439 21.79 30.59 11.07
N PHE A 440 22.73 29.71 10.73
CA PHE A 440 23.17 29.51 9.36
C PHE A 440 22.19 28.62 8.57
N GLU A 441 21.90 29.05 7.35
CA GLU A 441 21.03 28.33 6.42
C GLU A 441 21.85 27.61 5.34
N PHE A 442 21.21 26.63 4.67
CA PHE A 442 21.81 25.92 3.56
C PHE A 442 22.29 26.89 2.46
N GLY A 443 23.46 26.61 1.89
CA GLY A 443 24.03 27.38 0.78
C GLY A 443 24.67 28.71 1.17
N GLN A 444 24.67 29.09 2.46
CA GLN A 444 25.37 30.29 2.91
C GLN A 444 26.90 30.11 2.82
N HIS A 445 27.57 31.16 2.34
CA HIS A 445 29.03 31.24 2.28
C HIS A 445 29.57 31.96 3.52
N LEU A 446 30.49 31.32 4.22
CA LEU A 446 31.06 31.77 5.49
C LEU A 446 32.58 31.92 5.37
N ASP A 447 33.12 32.92 6.05
CA ASP A 447 34.55 32.95 6.39
C ASP A 447 34.70 32.67 7.88
N LEU A 448 35.62 31.76 8.22
CA LEU A 448 35.87 31.28 9.57
C LEU A 448 37.17 31.88 10.10
N VAL A 449 37.04 32.57 11.23
CA VAL A 449 38.14 33.24 11.91
C VAL A 449 38.26 32.66 13.32
N ALA A 450 39.45 32.22 13.69
CA ALA A 450 39.73 31.79 15.06
C ALA A 450 40.21 32.99 15.88
N SER A 451 39.69 33.10 17.10
CA SER A 451 40.21 34.01 18.10
C SER A 451 40.86 33.21 19.23
N ARG A 452 42.07 33.62 19.62
CA ARG A 452 42.83 33.03 20.72
C ARG A 452 43.20 34.12 21.72
N THR A 453 42.71 34.01 22.94
CA THR A 453 43.29 34.72 24.09
C THR A 453 44.58 34.02 24.46
N ALA A 454 45.73 34.70 24.35
CA ALA A 454 46.98 34.15 24.87
C ALA A 454 46.84 33.96 26.38
N ASP A 455 46.96 32.71 26.84
CA ASP A 455 46.99 32.41 28.27
C ASP A 455 48.12 33.18 28.94
N GLU A 456 47.81 33.74 30.10
CA GLU A 456 48.81 34.33 30.98
C GLU A 456 49.89 33.28 31.26
N PRO A 457 51.19 33.57 31.09
CA PRO A 457 52.21 32.62 31.49
C PRO A 457 52.00 32.39 32.98
N ARG A 458 51.60 31.16 33.36
CA ARG A 458 51.64 30.68 34.73
C ARG A 458 53.11 30.62 35.14
N GLY A 459 53.65 31.79 35.45
CA GLY A 459 55.04 32.01 35.74
C GLY A 459 55.35 31.60 37.16
N GLY A 460 55.93 30.41 37.32
CA GLY A 460 56.99 30.26 38.29
C GLY A 460 58.28 30.86 37.73
N SER A 461 58.45 32.17 37.76
CA SER A 461 59.81 32.75 37.71
C SER A 461 59.88 34.08 38.45
N ARG A 462 60.65 34.05 39.55
CA ARG A 462 61.15 35.21 40.27
C ARG A 462 62.15 35.94 39.36
N GLY A 463 61.77 37.10 38.84
CA GLY A 463 62.70 38.01 38.19
C GLY A 463 61.93 39.25 37.75
N GLY A 464 62.23 40.38 38.39
CA GLY A 464 61.53 41.65 38.18
C GLY A 464 61.56 42.13 36.74
N PHE A 465 60.64 43.07 36.46
CA PHE A 465 60.39 43.78 35.20
C PHE A 465 59.35 43.13 34.26
N ALA A 466 58.06 43.44 34.48
CA ALA A 466 57.10 43.76 33.41
C ALA A 466 55.71 44.10 33.99
N ASN A 467 55.51 45.33 34.46
CA ASN A 467 54.16 45.89 34.63
C ASN A 467 53.73 46.52 33.30
N VAL A 468 53.15 45.71 32.41
CA VAL A 468 52.23 46.18 31.37
C VAL A 468 51.02 45.26 31.41
N THR A 469 49.98 45.68 32.11
CA THR A 469 48.66 45.03 32.06
C THR A 469 48.03 45.37 30.71
N LEU A 470 48.45 44.63 29.66
CA LEU A 470 47.74 44.61 28.39
C LEU A 470 46.30 44.16 28.67
N THR A 471 45.31 44.92 28.22
CA THR A 471 43.89 44.55 28.34
C THR A 471 43.64 43.23 27.60
N ASP A 472 42.64 42.43 28.00
CA ASP A 472 42.34 41.15 27.36
C ASP A 472 42.15 41.26 25.84
N ALA A 473 41.68 42.42 25.35
CA ALA A 473 41.56 42.77 23.93
C ALA A 473 42.91 42.89 23.18
N GLN A 474 44.01 43.19 23.88
CA GLN A 474 45.35 43.24 23.30
C GLN A 474 46.05 41.87 23.30
N ARG A 475 45.52 40.88 24.03
CA ARG A 475 46.02 39.50 24.09
C ARG A 475 45.27 38.54 23.15
N THR A 476 44.15 38.97 22.59
CA THR A 476 43.41 38.21 21.57
C THR A 476 44.06 38.34 20.21
N SER A 477 44.69 37.27 19.73
CA SER A 477 45.09 37.13 18.34
C SER A 477 43.92 36.57 17.54
N VAL A 478 43.66 37.16 16.37
CA VAL A 478 42.56 36.79 15.47
C VAL A 478 43.19 36.37 14.14
N GLU A 479 42.95 35.14 13.71
CA GLU A 479 43.57 34.55 12.52
C GLU A 479 42.48 33.98 11.60
N PRO A 480 42.49 34.28 10.28
CA PRO A 480 41.61 33.64 9.32
C PRO A 480 42.02 32.18 9.13
N ILE A 481 41.09 31.25 9.31
CA ILE A 481 41.35 29.81 9.25
C ILE A 481 40.84 29.20 7.95
N ALA A 482 39.64 29.59 7.53
CA ALA A 482 39.04 29.09 6.30
C ALA A 482 38.14 30.14 5.64
N ASP A 483 38.49 30.51 4.41
CA ASP A 483 37.69 31.39 3.56
C ASP A 483 36.78 30.60 2.61
N ASP A 484 35.60 31.14 2.33
CA ASP A 484 34.61 30.61 1.37
C ASP A 484 34.08 29.22 1.72
N VAL A 485 33.71 29.01 2.97
CA VAL A 485 33.11 27.79 3.50
C VAL A 485 31.61 27.75 3.17
N ILE A 486 31.11 26.67 2.58
CA ILE A 486 29.68 26.55 2.23
C ILE A 486 28.95 25.73 3.29
N VAL A 487 27.82 26.22 3.76
CA VAL A 487 26.93 25.46 4.66
C VAL A 487 26.17 24.42 3.85
N MET A 488 26.43 23.14 4.13
CA MET A 488 25.77 22.01 3.46
C MET A 488 24.60 21.49 4.29
N MET A 489 24.71 21.47 5.62
CA MET A 489 23.62 21.01 6.48
C MET A 489 23.57 21.83 7.76
N PRO A 490 22.53 22.68 7.93
CA PRO A 490 22.29 23.40 9.18
C PRO A 490 22.07 22.47 10.37
N THR A 491 22.31 22.95 11.59
CA THR A 491 22.06 22.17 12.81
C THR A 491 20.59 21.84 13.03
N ARG A 492 19.68 22.68 12.53
CA ARG A 492 18.22 22.52 12.65
C ARG A 492 17.58 21.68 11.54
N SER A 493 18.37 21.25 10.56
CA SER A 493 17.86 20.43 9.46
C SER A 493 17.42 19.06 10.00
N PRO A 494 16.16 18.62 9.79
CA PRO A 494 15.76 17.25 10.11
C PRO A 494 16.55 16.19 9.33
N GLY A 495 17.14 16.56 8.19
CA GLY A 495 18.05 15.69 7.44
C GLY A 495 19.45 15.54 8.05
N ASN A 496 19.80 16.31 9.09
CA ASN A 496 21.14 16.32 9.66
C ASN A 496 21.42 15.02 10.45
N PRO A 497 22.39 14.17 10.01
CA PRO A 497 22.69 12.90 10.68
C PRO A 497 23.33 13.07 12.06
N THR A 498 23.80 14.27 12.40
CA THR A 498 24.41 14.58 13.70
C THR A 498 23.43 15.17 14.71
N ALA A 499 22.20 15.47 14.29
CA ALA A 499 21.14 15.85 15.21
C ALA A 499 20.76 14.62 16.06
N GLY A 500 21.29 14.55 17.28
CA GLY A 500 21.11 13.41 18.18
C GLY A 500 19.65 13.17 18.57
N LYS A 501 19.25 11.89 18.58
CA LYS A 501 18.03 11.39 19.24
C LYS A 501 18.31 11.30 20.74
N SER A 502 17.40 11.81 21.58
CA SER A 502 17.45 11.84 23.07
C SER A 502 17.96 13.14 23.66
N LYS A 503 17.05 13.86 24.33
CA LYS A 503 17.32 14.94 25.27
C LYS A 503 17.28 14.44 26.74
N ASP A 504 17.29 13.12 26.97
CA ASP A 504 17.10 12.51 28.29
C ASP A 504 18.40 12.32 29.09
N THR A 505 19.55 12.68 28.53
CA THR A 505 20.82 12.65 29.24
C THR A 505 21.61 13.92 28.96
N LYS A 506 22.14 14.53 30.02
CA LYS A 506 22.92 15.78 30.01
C LYS A 506 24.20 15.72 29.15
N ASP A 507 24.51 14.56 28.57
CA ASP A 507 25.70 14.23 27.78
C ASP A 507 25.38 13.86 26.31
N SER A 508 24.17 14.14 25.80
CA SER A 508 23.86 13.91 24.38
C SER A 508 24.63 14.89 23.49
N PRO A 509 25.34 14.43 22.43
CA PRO A 509 26.16 15.29 21.58
C PRO A 509 25.32 16.37 20.89
N SER A 510 25.82 17.60 20.88
CA SER A 510 25.25 18.75 20.16
C SER A 510 25.16 18.45 18.66
N ALA A 511 24.10 18.95 18.01
CA ALA A 511 23.98 18.85 16.56
C ALA A 511 25.13 19.63 15.90
N LYS A 512 25.86 18.98 14.99
CA LYS A 512 27.01 19.58 14.32
C LYS A 512 26.57 20.27 13.03
N LEU A 513 27.19 21.42 12.76
CA LEU A 513 27.04 22.13 11.49
C LEU A 513 27.92 21.44 10.44
N ILE A 514 27.34 20.99 9.33
CA ILE A 514 28.09 20.34 8.25
C ILE A 514 28.41 21.38 7.19
N VAL A 515 29.70 21.60 6.95
CA VAL A 515 30.19 22.59 5.98
C VAL A 515 31.12 21.97 4.94
N ALA A 516 31.13 22.49 3.72
CA ALA A 516 32.06 22.13 2.67
C ALA A 516 33.23 23.13 2.61
N VAL A 517 34.42 22.64 2.91
CA VAL A 517 35.67 23.40 2.99
C VAL A 517 36.64 22.93 1.90
N ARG A 518 37.62 23.76 1.54
CA ARG A 518 38.65 23.33 0.60
C ARG A 518 39.64 22.35 1.27
N PRO A 519 40.17 21.34 0.56
CA PRO A 519 41.04 20.32 1.15
C PRO A 519 42.26 20.90 1.89
N GLU A 520 42.86 21.98 1.38
CA GLU A 520 44.03 22.62 1.97
C GLU A 520 43.73 23.36 3.29
N GLN A 521 42.46 23.65 3.59
CA GLN A 521 42.04 24.35 4.81
C GLN A 521 41.68 23.39 5.95
N VAL A 522 41.47 22.11 5.66
CA VAL A 522 41.03 21.10 6.64
C VAL A 522 42.01 21.00 7.82
N ALA A 523 43.32 21.00 7.54
CA ALA A 523 44.35 20.91 8.58
C ALA A 523 44.35 22.11 9.53
N HIS A 524 44.13 23.32 9.01
CA HIS A 524 44.05 24.54 9.82
C HIS A 524 42.79 24.55 10.70
N LEU A 525 41.67 24.10 10.15
CA LEU A 525 40.41 23.92 10.88
C LEU A 525 40.53 22.89 12.00
N GLU A 526 41.10 21.72 11.70
CA GLU A 526 41.30 20.67 12.68
C GLU A 526 42.23 21.12 13.81
N TYR A 527 43.32 21.82 13.49
CA TYR A 527 44.20 22.42 14.49
C TYR A 527 43.49 23.46 15.35
N ALA A 528 42.71 24.35 14.75
CA ALA A 528 41.96 25.39 15.49
C ALA A 528 40.96 24.77 16.47
N VAL A 529 40.24 23.72 16.05
CA VAL A 529 39.31 22.97 16.88
C VAL A 529 40.04 22.18 17.98
N ALA A 530 41.14 21.50 17.67
CA ALA A 530 41.92 20.71 18.63
C ALA A 530 42.52 21.56 19.76
N VAL A 531 42.89 22.81 19.46
CA VAL A 531 43.43 23.76 20.44
C VAL A 531 42.31 24.45 21.24
N GLY A 532 41.03 24.22 20.92
CA GLY A 532 39.90 24.84 21.60
C GLY A 532 39.76 26.34 21.32
N SER A 533 40.17 26.79 20.12
CA SER A 533 40.03 28.19 19.73
C SER A 533 38.55 28.54 19.52
N ASN A 534 38.12 29.74 19.96
CA ASN A 534 36.76 30.22 19.69
C ASN A 534 36.65 30.60 18.21
N LEU A 535 35.76 29.93 17.48
CA LEU A 535 35.52 30.18 16.06
C LEU A 535 34.42 31.24 15.90
N ARG A 536 34.67 32.20 15.01
CA ARG A 536 33.69 33.19 14.59
C ARG A 536 33.48 33.06 13.09
N ALA A 537 32.22 32.90 12.69
CA ALA A 537 31.83 32.93 11.30
C ALA A 537 31.37 34.35 10.89
N THR A 538 31.80 34.78 9.71
CA THR A 538 31.28 35.98 9.03
C THR A 538 30.62 35.57 7.73
N VAL A 539 29.37 36.00 7.52
CA VAL A 539 28.57 35.63 6.34
C VAL A 539 28.92 36.55 5.16
N ARG A 540 29.19 35.98 3.99
CA ARG A 540 29.38 36.76 2.75
C ARG A 540 28.04 37.16 2.12
N SER A 541 28.04 38.30 1.43
CA SER A 541 26.88 38.76 0.65
C SER A 541 26.59 37.80 -0.51
N GLY A 542 25.33 37.38 -0.66
CA GLY A 542 24.87 36.49 -1.73
C GLY A 542 24.78 37.12 -3.13
N ARG A 543 25.21 38.39 -3.32
CA ARG A 543 25.39 38.98 -4.65
C ARG A 543 26.75 38.55 -5.20
N VAL A 544 26.74 37.53 -6.05
CA VAL A 544 27.86 37.26 -6.94
C VAL A 544 27.82 38.33 -8.04
N ASP A 545 28.72 39.31 -7.99
CA ASP A 545 28.99 40.16 -9.16
C ASP A 545 29.49 39.24 -10.27
N SER A 546 28.73 39.12 -11.35
CA SER A 546 29.00 38.22 -12.48
C SER A 546 30.20 38.64 -13.35
N THR A 547 31.18 39.36 -12.78
CA THR A 547 32.36 39.89 -13.48
C THR A 547 33.66 39.13 -13.21
N ASP A 548 33.68 38.12 -12.34
CA ASP A 548 34.93 37.41 -11.98
C ASP A 548 35.08 35.99 -12.58
N LEU A 549 34.36 35.70 -13.66
CA LEU A 549 34.73 34.58 -14.54
C LEU A 549 35.56 35.12 -15.70
N VAL A 550 36.86 34.78 -15.66
CA VAL A 550 37.97 35.18 -16.55
C VAL A 550 38.75 36.41 -16.07
N SER A 551 39.65 36.17 -15.10
CA SER A 551 41.01 36.73 -15.13
C SER A 551 41.93 35.90 -14.22
N GLU A 552 42.85 35.15 -14.83
CA GLU A 552 44.15 34.89 -14.21
C GLU A 552 44.79 36.25 -13.90
N ARG A 553 44.57 36.76 -12.68
CA ARG A 553 45.31 37.92 -12.18
C ARG A 553 46.61 37.44 -11.57
N GLN A 554 47.70 37.70 -12.29
CA GLN A 554 49.01 37.95 -11.72
C GLN A 554 48.88 38.81 -10.44
N PRO A 555 49.66 38.55 -9.37
CA PRO A 555 49.59 39.33 -8.16
C PRO A 555 50.28 40.69 -8.37
N ALA A 556 49.50 41.69 -8.76
CA ALA A 556 49.94 43.08 -8.74
C ALA A 556 49.41 43.78 -7.47
N GLY A 557 50.33 44.31 -6.66
CA GLY A 557 50.01 45.31 -5.64
C GLY A 557 50.23 44.89 -4.19
N ARG A 558 51.44 44.38 -3.84
CA ARG A 558 51.90 44.49 -2.45
C ARG A 558 52.15 45.96 -2.13
N VAL A 559 51.42 46.46 -1.13
CA VAL A 559 51.65 47.75 -0.48
C VAL A 559 53.12 47.83 -0.04
N ALA A 560 53.77 48.92 -0.40
CA ALA A 560 55.18 49.20 -0.12
C ALA A 560 55.42 49.24 1.40
N ALA A 561 56.00 48.17 1.94
CA ALA A 561 56.71 48.23 3.20
C ALA A 561 58.06 48.90 2.95
N MET A 562 58.32 50.04 3.59
CA MET A 562 59.65 50.63 3.68
C MET A 562 60.60 49.59 4.28
N ARG A 563 61.54 49.13 3.46
CA ARG A 563 62.63 48.23 3.87
C ARG A 563 63.73 49.12 4.42
N PHE A 564 63.81 49.21 5.75
CA PHE A 564 64.97 49.79 6.44
C PHE A 564 66.13 48.80 6.28
N ASP A 565 67.17 49.20 5.56
CA ASP A 565 68.38 48.41 5.32
C ASP A 565 69.51 48.93 6.22
N PRO A 566 69.84 48.25 7.34
CA PRO A 566 70.80 48.76 8.32
C PRO A 566 72.27 48.59 7.91
N LEU A 567 72.55 48.31 6.63
CA LEU A 567 73.91 48.06 6.13
C LEU A 567 74.33 48.94 4.94
N ALA A 568 73.57 49.98 4.61
CA ALA A 568 73.88 50.87 3.49
C ALA A 568 75.10 51.81 3.70
N ASP A 569 75.82 51.70 4.83
CA ASP A 569 76.91 52.63 5.18
C ASP A 569 78.19 51.93 5.69
N THR A 570 78.59 50.82 5.06
CA THR A 570 79.92 50.25 5.27
C THR A 570 80.82 50.51 4.07
N LYS A 571 81.81 51.39 4.28
CA LYS A 571 82.94 51.67 3.41
C LYS A 571 83.57 50.39 2.87
N GLN A 572 83.65 50.33 1.56
CA GLN A 572 84.40 49.39 0.76
C GLN A 572 85.88 49.39 1.23
N THR A 573 86.33 48.26 1.78
CA THR A 573 87.75 47.96 1.96
C THR A 573 88.11 46.91 0.93
N ASP A 574 88.93 47.30 -0.05
CA ASP A 574 89.47 46.39 -1.05
C ASP A 574 90.40 45.38 -0.39
N ILE A 575 90.13 44.09 -0.59
CA ILE A 575 91.09 43.02 -0.35
C ILE A 575 91.20 42.20 -1.63
N TYR A 576 92.33 42.38 -2.32
CA TYR A 576 92.79 41.53 -3.40
C TYR A 576 93.27 40.18 -2.84
N VAL A 577 92.69 39.07 -3.30
CA VAL A 577 93.36 37.77 -3.31
C VAL A 577 93.01 37.07 -4.62
N GLY A 578 94.05 36.79 -5.42
CA GLY A 578 93.93 36.31 -6.78
C GLY A 578 93.60 34.82 -6.93
N GLY A 579 93.37 34.40 -8.17
CA GLY A 579 93.32 33.00 -8.56
C GLY A 579 92.23 32.65 -9.56
N SER A 580 92.58 32.72 -10.84
CA SER A 580 92.08 31.96 -12.00
C SER A 580 90.90 30.98 -11.81
N SER A 581 89.79 31.21 -12.53
CA SER A 581 89.39 30.40 -13.69
C SER A 581 88.01 30.81 -14.22
N GLN A 582 87.94 31.09 -15.52
CA GLN A 582 86.71 31.16 -16.31
C GLN A 582 86.04 29.79 -16.44
N SER A 583 84.71 29.76 -16.38
CA SER A 583 83.92 28.91 -17.28
C SER A 583 82.56 29.56 -17.56
N GLN A 584 82.41 30.05 -18.79
CA GLN A 584 81.12 30.26 -19.46
C GLN A 584 80.48 28.89 -19.73
N LEU A 585 79.14 28.78 -19.72
CA LEU A 585 78.38 28.33 -20.90
C LEU A 585 76.84 28.37 -20.66
N PHE A 586 76.17 29.16 -21.51
CA PHE A 586 74.87 29.02 -22.21
C PHE A 586 73.67 28.34 -21.49
N ARG A 587 72.47 28.95 -21.40
CA ARG A 587 71.53 29.50 -22.42
C ARG A 587 70.74 28.43 -23.21
N GLY A 588 69.41 28.56 -23.16
CA GLY A 588 68.38 27.92 -24.01
C GLY A 588 67.11 27.68 -23.18
N GLN A 589 66.06 28.51 -23.18
CA GLN A 589 64.98 28.63 -24.18
C GLN A 589 64.45 27.27 -24.66
N GLU A 590 63.30 26.84 -24.13
CA GLU A 590 61.95 27.15 -24.66
C GLU A 590 60.96 27.33 -23.51
#